data_AF-F8PV30-F1
#
_entry.id   AF-F8PV30-F1
#
_cell.length_a   1.000
_cell.length_b   1.000
_cell.length_c   1.000
_cell.angle_alpha   90.00
_cell.angle_beta   90.00
_cell.angle_gamma   90.00
#
_symmetry.space_group_name_H-M   'P 1'
#
loop_
_entity.id
_entity.type
_entity.pdbx_description
1 polymer ?
#
loop_
_entity_poly.entity_id
_entity_poly.type
_entity_poly.pdbx_seq_one_letter_code
_entity_poly.pdbx_strand_id
1 'polypeptide(L)'
;MGNLIWNELSRYIALVASAYAVWASFWGFYFRKFFWDFIGGILRNPGGLQPSPKVSFFITIIVKVPVVQILTMILGFTMIALEYPLPRLRGTALQRSMPLKVVLLFFQAFLAVLFYQVIPHCFDTALSSGDLLFFPSTAHTHKEDGIEFEIRVCPALQKKPTNPAPTVDTGIALANHPSEEVRKLDPFAPPYVPNILLGTLQDENNDADYVVLLNKYSVVPHHFVMVTKEFRAQTSPLMPPDLVQAYLLLLAARKANKRYMAFYNCGKNSGASQPHKHLQFIPVDDGGPPIERLARKAKLEVSGRPFSISSLPYANHVFRFPVPLSDSSPDQLEELIFPPFLSLLDLVISTVRHDPTYPSGTPSYNVILTLEHMHLIPRRLEFHTIPEIGMEVSVNSLGFAGMLLVKGDEELEAVKKEGVSRILKGVGVESVHDLQVTGTSFEVVPQDSEDL
;
A
#
# COMPACT_ATOMS: atom_id res chain seq x y z
N MET A 1 -1.12 -13.10 -56.15
CA MET A 1 -0.94 -11.96 -55.20
C MET A 1 -0.80 -12.41 -53.76
N GLY A 2 -1.62 -13.33 -53.24
CA GLY A 2 -1.55 -13.79 -51.84
C GLY A 2 -0.16 -14.24 -51.35
N ASN A 3 0.54 -15.11 -52.10
CA ASN A 3 1.86 -15.62 -51.68
C ASN A 3 2.95 -14.54 -51.58
N LEU A 4 2.84 -13.42 -52.32
CA LEU A 4 3.78 -12.31 -52.21
C LEU A 4 3.52 -11.50 -50.93
N ILE A 5 2.23 -11.26 -50.62
CA ILE A 5 1.77 -10.53 -49.44
C ILE A 5 2.17 -11.28 -48.15
N TRP A 6 1.99 -12.61 -48.11
CA TRP A 6 2.37 -13.42 -46.95
C TRP A 6 3.89 -13.46 -46.70
N ASN A 7 4.70 -13.44 -47.77
CA ASN A 7 6.15 -13.42 -47.64
C ASN A 7 6.67 -12.05 -47.19
N GLU A 8 6.06 -10.95 -47.64
CA GLU A 8 6.42 -9.62 -47.16
C GLU A 8 5.97 -9.41 -45.71
N LEU A 9 4.74 -9.83 -45.37
CA LEU A 9 4.23 -9.75 -44.01
C LEU A 9 5.06 -10.57 -43.03
N SER A 10 5.41 -11.81 -43.37
CA SER A 10 6.25 -12.66 -42.52
C SER A 10 7.63 -12.05 -42.28
N ARG A 11 8.20 -11.41 -43.31
CA ARG A 11 9.46 -10.66 -43.21
C ARG A 11 9.34 -9.46 -42.26
N TYR A 12 8.26 -8.68 -42.35
CA TYR A 12 8.04 -7.55 -41.44
C TYR A 12 7.85 -8.02 -40.00
N ILE A 13 7.11 -9.11 -39.77
CA ILE A 13 6.96 -9.70 -38.44
C ILE A 13 8.31 -10.15 -37.89
N ALA A 14 9.14 -10.83 -38.70
CA ALA A 14 10.48 -11.24 -38.30
C ALA A 14 11.37 -10.05 -37.95
N LEU A 15 11.35 -8.98 -38.75
CA LEU A 15 12.11 -7.75 -38.48
C LEU A 15 11.68 -7.09 -37.16
N VAL A 16 10.37 -6.95 -36.94
CA VAL A 16 9.83 -6.37 -35.71
C VAL A 16 10.20 -7.23 -34.51
N ALA A 17 9.97 -8.54 -34.58
CA ALA A 17 10.31 -9.46 -33.49
C ALA A 17 11.80 -9.42 -33.12
N SER A 18 12.69 -9.39 -34.12
CA SER A 18 14.13 -9.30 -33.88
C SER A 18 14.59 -7.93 -33.37
N ALA A 19 13.95 -6.83 -33.79
CA ALA A 19 14.19 -5.51 -33.22
C ALA A 19 13.79 -5.44 -31.73
N TYR A 20 12.63 -6.00 -31.38
CA TYR A 20 12.21 -6.13 -29.98
C TYR A 20 13.14 -7.05 -29.18
N ALA A 21 13.66 -8.12 -29.79
CA ALA A 21 14.64 -9.00 -29.12
C ALA A 21 15.95 -8.27 -28.79
N VAL A 22 16.46 -7.43 -29.71
CA VAL A 22 17.63 -6.57 -29.46
C VAL A 22 17.33 -5.57 -28.33
N TRP A 23 16.18 -4.90 -28.40
CA TRP A 23 15.78 -3.92 -27.39
C TRP A 23 15.60 -4.55 -26.00
N ALA A 24 14.92 -5.70 -25.91
CA ALA A 24 14.75 -6.45 -24.68
C ALA A 24 16.10 -6.91 -24.11
N SER A 25 17.03 -7.35 -24.96
CA SER A 25 18.37 -7.77 -24.54
C SER A 25 19.19 -6.60 -23.98
N PHE A 26 19.09 -5.41 -24.60
CA PHE A 26 19.72 -4.20 -24.10
C PHE A 26 19.29 -3.89 -22.67
N TRP A 27 17.98 -3.88 -22.41
CA TRP A 27 17.46 -3.69 -21.04
C TRP A 27 17.80 -4.85 -20.11
N GLY A 28 17.85 -6.08 -20.63
CA GLY A 28 18.24 -7.28 -19.89
C GLY A 28 19.67 -7.25 -19.34
N PHE A 29 20.56 -6.37 -19.85
CA PHE A 29 21.89 -6.14 -19.25
C PHE A 29 21.84 -5.37 -17.94
N TYR A 30 20.91 -4.42 -17.84
CA TYR A 30 20.71 -3.57 -16.67
C TYR A 30 19.81 -4.26 -15.63
N PHE A 31 18.76 -4.93 -16.09
CA PHE A 31 17.78 -5.61 -15.23
C PHE A 31 17.83 -7.11 -15.46
N ARG A 32 18.74 -7.77 -14.72
CA ARG A 32 19.06 -9.18 -14.94
C ARG A 32 18.13 -10.11 -14.16
N LYS A 33 16.92 -10.34 -14.69
CA LYS A 33 15.93 -11.29 -14.17
C LYS A 33 15.59 -12.36 -15.20
N PHE A 34 15.07 -13.50 -14.75
CA PHE A 34 14.68 -14.60 -15.63
C PHE A 34 13.29 -15.12 -15.30
N PHE A 35 12.60 -15.69 -16.30
CA PHE A 35 11.14 -15.90 -16.24
C PHE A 35 10.68 -16.78 -15.06
N TRP A 36 11.49 -17.74 -14.59
CA TRP A 36 11.12 -18.66 -13.50
C TRP A 36 11.80 -18.34 -12.16
N ASP A 37 12.31 -17.12 -11.96
CA ASP A 37 13.00 -16.74 -10.72
C ASP A 37 12.11 -16.78 -9.47
N PHE A 38 10.79 -16.75 -9.65
CA PHE A 38 9.77 -16.88 -8.60
C PHE A 38 9.50 -18.32 -8.14
N ILE A 39 9.88 -19.34 -8.91
CA ILE A 39 9.59 -20.74 -8.55
C ILE A 39 10.51 -21.18 -7.42
N GLY A 40 9.96 -21.20 -6.20
CA GLY A 40 10.71 -21.55 -4.99
C GLY A 40 11.74 -20.50 -4.55
N GLY A 41 11.59 -19.26 -5.01
CA GLY A 41 12.41 -18.12 -4.58
C GLY A 41 12.00 -17.59 -3.21
N ILE A 42 12.93 -16.97 -2.50
CA ILE A 42 12.73 -16.36 -1.18
C ILE A 42 13.00 -14.85 -1.34
N LEU A 43 12.03 -14.01 -0.97
CA LEU A 43 12.20 -12.55 -0.98
C LEU A 43 13.03 -12.14 0.26
N ARG A 44 14.21 -11.53 0.07
CA ARG A 44 15.09 -11.06 1.14
C ARG A 44 15.29 -9.54 1.12
N ASN A 45 15.53 -8.95 2.29
CA ASN A 45 15.94 -7.56 2.44
C ASN A 45 17.30 -7.48 3.17
N PRO A 46 18.33 -6.80 2.62
CA PRO A 46 18.39 -6.20 1.28
C PRO A 46 18.57 -7.26 0.19
N GLY A 47 17.92 -7.10 -0.97
CA GLY A 47 18.22 -7.93 -2.15
C GLY A 47 17.05 -8.34 -3.05
N GLY A 48 15.80 -8.18 -2.62
CA GLY A 48 14.63 -8.56 -3.41
C GLY A 48 14.47 -10.09 -3.52
N LEU A 49 13.86 -10.55 -4.62
CA LEU A 49 13.55 -11.98 -4.83
C LEU A 49 14.83 -12.76 -5.13
N GLN A 50 15.25 -13.62 -4.19
CA GLN A 50 16.37 -14.52 -4.37
C GLN A 50 15.87 -15.87 -4.93
N PRO A 51 16.31 -16.27 -6.14
CA PRO A 51 15.84 -17.51 -6.75
C PRO A 51 16.35 -18.75 -6.00
N SER A 52 15.60 -19.85 -6.08
CA SER A 52 15.98 -21.12 -5.44
C SER A 52 17.38 -21.60 -5.86
N PRO A 53 18.18 -22.23 -4.97
CA PRO A 53 19.43 -22.88 -5.36
C PRO A 53 19.26 -23.93 -6.48
N LYS A 54 18.05 -24.49 -6.62
CA LYS A 54 17.69 -25.45 -7.67
C LYS A 54 17.75 -24.87 -9.09
N VAL A 55 17.72 -23.55 -9.24
CA VAL A 55 17.82 -22.83 -10.53
C VAL A 55 19.16 -22.09 -10.71
N SER A 56 20.18 -22.46 -9.93
CA SER A 56 21.52 -21.84 -9.93
C SER A 56 22.21 -21.76 -11.31
N PHE A 57 21.92 -22.71 -12.20
CA PHE A 57 22.37 -22.66 -13.59
C PHE A 57 21.89 -21.38 -14.28
N PHE A 58 20.57 -21.12 -14.27
CA PHE A 58 19.96 -19.94 -14.89
C PHE A 58 20.42 -18.62 -14.23
N ILE A 59 20.62 -18.62 -12.91
CA ILE A 59 21.19 -17.47 -12.20
C ILE A 59 22.58 -17.13 -12.77
N THR A 60 23.42 -18.14 -13.01
CA THR A 60 24.78 -17.92 -13.50
C THR A 60 24.77 -17.36 -14.91
N ILE A 61 23.98 -17.95 -15.81
CA ILE A 61 23.99 -17.58 -17.23
C ILE A 61 23.15 -16.34 -17.56
N ILE A 62 22.18 -15.94 -16.73
CA ILE A 62 21.32 -14.75 -16.97
C ILE A 62 21.69 -13.59 -16.06
N VAL A 63 21.97 -13.85 -14.78
CA VAL A 63 22.18 -12.80 -13.76
C VAL A 63 23.65 -12.41 -13.63
N LYS A 64 24.55 -13.40 -13.55
CA LYS A 64 25.98 -13.12 -13.32
C LYS A 64 26.73 -12.72 -14.59
N VAL A 65 26.60 -13.49 -15.67
CA VAL A 65 27.45 -13.37 -16.88
C VAL A 65 26.63 -13.09 -18.16
N PRO A 66 25.53 -12.32 -18.07
CA PRO A 66 24.37 -12.23 -18.99
C PRO A 66 24.48 -12.90 -20.39
N VAL A 67 24.70 -14.22 -20.42
CA VAL A 67 25.00 -15.00 -21.64
C VAL A 67 23.76 -15.05 -22.52
N VAL A 68 22.59 -15.27 -21.94
CA VAL A 68 21.32 -15.37 -22.66
C VAL A 68 20.98 -14.04 -23.36
N GLN A 69 21.21 -12.91 -22.70
CA GLN A 69 20.99 -11.57 -23.25
C GLN A 69 21.98 -11.28 -24.39
N ILE A 70 23.25 -11.65 -24.25
CA ILE A 70 24.25 -11.52 -25.32
C ILE A 70 23.83 -12.34 -26.54
N LEU A 71 23.48 -13.62 -26.35
CA LEU A 71 23.08 -14.50 -27.43
C LEU A 71 21.81 -14.02 -28.13
N THR A 72 20.82 -13.54 -27.36
CA THR A 72 19.56 -12.99 -27.91
C THR A 72 19.82 -11.73 -28.72
N MET A 73 20.71 -10.85 -28.25
CA MET A 73 21.08 -9.63 -28.96
C MET A 73 21.82 -9.93 -30.27
N ILE A 74 22.81 -10.84 -30.24
CA ILE A 74 23.55 -11.28 -31.43
C ILE A 74 22.59 -11.89 -32.46
N LEU A 75 21.69 -12.75 -32.01
CA LEU A 75 20.72 -13.42 -32.86
C LEU A 75 19.71 -12.42 -33.47
N GLY A 76 19.25 -11.45 -32.68
CA GLY A 76 18.39 -10.36 -33.17
C GLY A 76 19.07 -9.51 -34.24
N PHE A 77 20.31 -9.08 -34.02
CA PHE A 77 21.08 -8.36 -35.05
C PHE A 77 21.32 -9.21 -36.31
N THR A 78 21.60 -10.51 -36.14
CA THR A 78 21.79 -11.44 -37.26
C THR A 78 20.51 -11.57 -38.07
N MET A 79 19.35 -11.71 -37.43
CA MET A 79 18.05 -11.79 -38.11
C MET A 79 17.71 -10.50 -38.86
N ILE A 80 17.95 -9.33 -38.26
CA ILE A 80 17.78 -8.04 -38.95
C ILE A 80 18.68 -7.97 -40.18
N ALA A 81 19.93 -8.40 -40.07
CA ALA A 81 20.87 -8.43 -41.19
C ALA A 81 20.52 -9.48 -42.28
N LEU A 82 19.69 -10.47 -41.98
CA LEU A 82 19.20 -11.46 -42.96
C LEU A 82 17.89 -11.02 -43.64
N GLU A 83 17.02 -10.29 -42.94
CA GLU A 83 15.73 -9.81 -43.46
C GLU A 83 15.78 -8.41 -44.07
N TYR A 84 16.76 -7.60 -43.65
CA TYR A 84 17.10 -6.30 -44.21
C TYR A 84 18.62 -6.26 -44.51
N PRO A 85 19.09 -7.00 -45.52
CA PRO A 85 20.50 -7.26 -45.70
C PRO A 85 21.30 -6.04 -46.10
N LEU A 86 22.45 -5.86 -45.42
CA LEU A 86 23.49 -4.94 -45.85
C LEU A 86 23.98 -5.31 -47.26
N PRO A 87 24.53 -4.35 -48.03
CA PRO A 87 24.97 -4.58 -49.41
C PRO A 87 25.87 -5.80 -49.61
N ARG A 88 26.70 -6.15 -48.61
CA ARG A 88 27.61 -7.30 -48.64
C ARG A 88 26.95 -8.67 -48.40
N LEU A 89 25.77 -8.71 -47.76
CA LEU A 89 25.03 -9.94 -47.46
C LEU A 89 23.94 -10.25 -48.50
N ARG A 90 23.59 -9.26 -49.32
CA ARG A 90 22.54 -9.34 -50.33
C ARG A 90 22.90 -10.39 -51.39
N GLY A 91 22.04 -11.40 -51.56
CA GLY A 91 22.20 -12.43 -52.59
C GLY A 91 23.05 -13.64 -52.19
N THR A 92 23.55 -13.71 -50.96
CA THR A 92 24.28 -14.87 -50.43
C THR A 92 23.36 -16.07 -50.20
N ALA A 93 23.93 -17.29 -50.21
CA ALA A 93 23.18 -18.52 -49.93
C ALA A 93 22.55 -18.54 -48.52
N LEU A 94 23.24 -17.93 -47.54
CA LEU A 94 22.74 -17.76 -46.17
C LEU A 94 21.50 -16.88 -46.11
N GLN A 95 21.51 -15.73 -46.80
CA GLN A 95 20.38 -14.80 -46.83
C GLN A 95 19.14 -15.39 -47.51
N ARG A 96 19.33 -16.27 -48.50
CA ARG A 96 18.24 -16.91 -49.27
C ARG A 96 17.65 -18.16 -48.58
N SER A 97 18.30 -18.68 -47.54
CA SER A 97 17.89 -19.91 -46.88
C SER A 97 16.72 -19.67 -45.91
N MET A 98 15.50 -20.01 -46.34
CA MET A 98 14.32 -20.00 -45.47
C MET A 98 14.43 -20.98 -44.29
N PRO A 99 14.93 -22.22 -44.47
CA PRO A 99 15.11 -23.15 -43.34
C PRO A 99 16.00 -22.57 -42.24
N LEU A 100 17.09 -21.89 -42.62
CA LEU A 100 17.99 -21.24 -41.67
C LEU A 100 17.26 -20.16 -40.87
N LYS A 101 16.52 -19.27 -41.54
CA LYS A 101 15.77 -18.18 -40.89
C LYS A 101 14.73 -18.70 -39.91
N VAL A 102 14.00 -19.76 -40.27
CA VAL A 102 13.01 -20.38 -39.38
C VAL A 102 13.68 -20.97 -38.13
N VAL A 103 14.81 -21.67 -38.30
CA VAL A 103 15.58 -22.21 -37.16
C VAL A 103 16.09 -21.08 -36.27
N LEU A 104 16.66 -20.02 -36.83
CA LEU A 104 17.15 -18.87 -36.07
C LEU A 104 16.02 -18.15 -35.31
N LEU A 105 14.84 -17.99 -35.92
CA LEU A 105 13.66 -17.43 -35.24
C LEU A 105 13.18 -18.30 -34.09
N PHE A 106 13.20 -19.63 -34.25
CA PHE A 106 12.85 -20.55 -33.18
C PHE A 106 13.82 -20.44 -31.99
N PHE A 107 15.13 -20.40 -32.27
CA PHE A 107 16.15 -20.16 -31.23
C PHE A 107 15.99 -18.78 -30.58
N GLN A 108 15.63 -17.75 -31.35
CA GLN A 108 15.39 -16.40 -30.82
C GLN A 108 14.20 -16.39 -29.86
N ALA A 109 13.09 -17.04 -30.25
CA ALA A 109 11.93 -17.18 -29.41
C ALA A 109 12.27 -17.95 -28.12
N PHE A 110 13.00 -19.07 -28.23
CA PHE A 110 13.43 -19.84 -27.07
C PHE A 110 14.27 -18.99 -26.10
N LEU A 111 15.31 -18.31 -26.59
CA LEU A 111 16.17 -17.48 -25.74
C LEU A 111 15.42 -16.29 -25.13
N ALA A 112 14.54 -15.64 -25.90
CA ALA A 112 13.72 -14.53 -25.43
C ALA A 112 12.72 -14.94 -24.33
N VAL A 113 12.27 -16.20 -24.31
CA VAL A 113 11.41 -16.71 -23.22
C VAL A 113 12.19 -16.93 -21.93
N LEU A 114 13.49 -17.25 -22.00
CA LEU A 114 14.30 -17.54 -20.82
C LEU A 114 14.48 -16.32 -19.90
N PHE A 115 14.42 -15.11 -20.44
CA PHE A 115 14.48 -13.89 -19.65
C PHE A 115 13.28 -12.99 -19.96
N TYR A 116 12.50 -12.68 -18.92
CA TYR A 116 11.30 -11.91 -19.08
C TYR A 116 11.33 -10.65 -18.23
N GLN A 117 10.69 -9.62 -18.75
CA GLN A 117 10.23 -8.49 -17.97
C GLN A 117 8.73 -8.71 -17.68
N VAL A 118 8.41 -9.45 -16.61
CA VAL A 118 7.10 -9.21 -15.97
C VAL A 118 7.29 -7.89 -15.26
N ILE A 119 6.67 -6.83 -15.74
CA ILE A 119 6.21 -5.81 -14.81
C ILE A 119 5.05 -6.50 -14.09
N PRO A 120 5.12 -6.78 -12.78
CA PRO A 120 4.04 -7.47 -12.10
C PRO A 120 2.82 -6.55 -12.11
N HIS A 121 1.94 -6.76 -13.08
CA HIS A 121 0.58 -6.23 -13.09
C HIS A 121 -0.29 -7.15 -12.22
N CYS A 122 0.14 -7.42 -10.98
CA CYS A 122 -0.57 -8.33 -10.07
C CYS A 122 -2.04 -7.93 -9.92
N PHE A 123 -2.32 -6.62 -9.96
CA PHE A 123 -3.68 -6.09 -9.96
C PHE A 123 -4.48 -6.48 -11.21
N ASP A 124 -3.92 -6.31 -12.41
CA ASP A 124 -4.62 -6.63 -13.66
C ASP A 124 -4.78 -8.14 -13.84
N THR A 125 -3.80 -8.93 -13.40
CA THR A 125 -3.90 -10.40 -13.35
C THR A 125 -4.99 -10.84 -12.38
N ALA A 126 -5.03 -10.30 -11.16
CA ALA A 126 -6.07 -10.64 -10.18
C ALA A 126 -7.47 -10.17 -10.61
N LEU A 127 -7.55 -9.03 -11.30
CA LEU A 127 -8.81 -8.52 -11.85
C LEU A 127 -9.32 -9.41 -12.99
N SER A 128 -8.44 -9.80 -13.92
CA SER A 128 -8.80 -10.65 -15.06
C SER A 128 -9.10 -12.10 -14.66
N SER A 129 -8.50 -12.62 -13.60
CA SER A 129 -8.82 -13.94 -13.04
C SER A 129 -10.13 -13.96 -12.23
N GLY A 130 -10.64 -12.79 -11.85
CA GLY A 130 -11.81 -12.66 -10.96
C GLY A 130 -11.49 -12.86 -9.48
N ASP A 131 -10.22 -13.01 -9.11
CA ASP A 131 -9.78 -13.11 -7.72
C ASP A 131 -9.92 -11.78 -6.97
N LEU A 132 -9.75 -10.67 -7.69
CA LEU A 132 -9.98 -9.31 -7.22
C LEU A 132 -11.24 -8.72 -7.86
N LEU A 133 -12.11 -8.18 -7.02
CA LEU A 133 -13.30 -7.45 -7.43
C LEU A 133 -13.01 -5.96 -7.35
N PHE A 134 -12.90 -5.31 -8.51
CA PHE A 134 -12.79 -3.86 -8.60
C PHE A 134 -14.17 -3.23 -8.77
N PHE A 135 -14.46 -2.23 -7.95
CA PHE A 135 -15.72 -1.51 -8.01
C PHE A 135 -15.47 -0.09 -8.54
N PRO A 136 -15.94 0.21 -9.76
CA PRO A 136 -15.85 1.56 -10.31
C PRO A 136 -16.47 2.57 -9.34
N SER A 137 -15.74 3.65 -9.09
CA SER A 137 -16.16 4.71 -8.17
C SER A 137 -15.82 6.08 -8.75
N THR A 138 -16.62 7.08 -8.41
CA THR A 138 -16.43 8.47 -8.80
C THR A 138 -16.06 9.30 -7.58
N ALA A 139 -15.02 10.13 -7.71
CA ALA A 139 -14.61 11.05 -6.66
C ALA A 139 -15.22 12.44 -6.91
N HIS A 140 -15.82 13.01 -5.87
CA HIS A 140 -16.38 14.36 -5.88
C HIS A 140 -15.64 15.23 -4.87
N THR A 141 -15.15 16.37 -5.32
CA THR A 141 -14.53 17.36 -4.43
C THR A 141 -15.61 18.19 -3.73
N HIS A 142 -15.51 18.30 -2.40
CA HIS A 142 -16.41 19.10 -1.58
C HIS A 142 -15.58 20.04 -0.69
N LYS A 143 -15.88 21.34 -0.73
CA LYS A 143 -15.17 22.36 0.05
C LYS A 143 -16.02 22.83 1.21
N GLU A 144 -15.49 22.69 2.42
CA GLU A 144 -16.15 23.05 3.67
C GLU A 144 -15.09 23.55 4.66
N ASP A 145 -15.36 24.64 5.37
CA ASP A 145 -14.45 25.23 6.37
C ASP A 145 -13.00 25.48 5.89
N GLY A 146 -12.81 25.74 4.59
CA GLY A 146 -11.49 25.91 3.97
C GLY A 146 -10.71 24.61 3.74
N ILE A 147 -11.35 23.46 3.97
CA ILE A 147 -10.84 22.12 3.72
C ILE A 147 -11.45 21.59 2.42
N GLU A 148 -10.64 20.94 1.59
CA GLU A 148 -11.07 20.31 0.35
C GLU A 148 -11.17 18.79 0.57
N PHE A 149 -12.37 18.34 0.91
CA PHE A 149 -12.70 16.93 1.11
C PHE A 149 -12.93 16.22 -0.24
N GLU A 150 -12.62 14.93 -0.27
CA GLU A 150 -13.01 14.01 -1.35
C GLU A 150 -14.15 13.12 -0.84
N ILE A 151 -15.26 13.08 -1.55
CA ILE A 151 -16.35 12.13 -1.30
C ILE A 151 -16.43 11.20 -2.51
N ARG A 152 -16.14 9.92 -2.27
CA ARG A 152 -16.12 8.89 -3.29
C ARG A 152 -17.41 8.09 -3.26
N VAL A 153 -18.11 8.03 -4.40
CA VAL A 153 -19.34 7.25 -4.56
C VAL A 153 -19.02 5.89 -5.15
N CYS A 154 -19.44 4.82 -4.49
CA CYS A 154 -19.27 3.45 -4.96
C CYS A 154 -20.58 2.65 -4.80
N PRO A 155 -21.45 2.65 -5.83
CA PRO A 155 -22.76 1.98 -5.77
C PRO A 155 -22.71 0.48 -5.48
N ALA A 156 -21.63 -0.17 -5.89
CA ALA A 156 -21.46 -1.61 -5.72
C ALA A 156 -21.32 -2.04 -4.25
N LEU A 157 -21.01 -1.12 -3.32
CA LEU A 157 -20.93 -1.42 -1.89
C LEU A 157 -22.28 -1.79 -1.28
N GLN A 158 -23.41 -1.42 -1.91
CA GLN A 158 -24.74 -1.86 -1.48
C GLN A 158 -24.91 -3.38 -1.56
N LYS A 159 -24.13 -4.05 -2.41
CA LYS A 159 -24.18 -5.51 -2.64
C LYS A 159 -23.11 -6.28 -1.86
N LYS A 160 -22.33 -5.61 -1.01
CA LYS A 160 -21.28 -6.28 -0.23
C LYS A 160 -21.94 -7.23 0.77
N PRO A 161 -21.52 -8.51 0.84
CA PRO A 161 -22.03 -9.42 1.86
C PRO A 161 -21.69 -8.85 3.25
N THR A 162 -22.72 -8.65 4.06
CA THR A 162 -22.59 -8.30 5.47
C THR A 162 -22.09 -9.54 6.19
N ASN A 163 -20.77 -9.66 6.38
CA ASN A 163 -20.27 -10.58 7.38
C ASN A 163 -20.75 -10.05 8.74
N PRO A 164 -21.41 -10.87 9.58
CA PRO A 164 -21.77 -10.45 10.91
C PRO A 164 -20.49 -10.00 11.64
N ALA A 165 -20.55 -8.84 12.28
CA ALA A 165 -19.47 -8.39 13.13
C ALA A 165 -19.19 -9.51 14.15
N PRO A 166 -17.97 -10.06 14.23
CA PRO A 166 -17.68 -11.08 15.22
C PRO A 166 -17.99 -10.49 16.59
N THR A 167 -18.88 -11.16 17.33
CA THR A 167 -19.19 -10.85 18.73
C THR A 167 -17.92 -11.05 19.54
N VAL A 168 -17.15 -9.97 19.71
CA VAL A 168 -16.02 -9.97 20.64
C VAL A 168 -16.61 -9.80 22.03
N ASP A 169 -16.89 -10.94 22.66
CA ASP A 169 -17.41 -11.04 24.02
C ASP A 169 -16.66 -10.13 24.98
N THR A 170 -17.44 -9.50 25.84
CA THR A 170 -17.04 -8.57 26.88
C THR A 170 -16.22 -9.29 27.95
N GLY A 171 -14.90 -9.26 27.82
CA GLY A 171 -13.99 -9.71 28.87
C GLY A 171 -12.61 -10.04 28.34
N ILE A 172 -11.64 -9.14 28.52
CA ILE A 172 -10.19 -9.41 28.38
C ILE A 172 -9.80 -10.07 27.04
N ALA A 173 -9.96 -9.38 25.91
CA ALA A 173 -9.43 -9.85 24.63
C ALA A 173 -7.99 -9.34 24.39
N LEU A 174 -7.08 -9.75 25.28
CA LEU A 174 -5.63 -9.86 25.03
C LEU A 174 -5.26 -11.25 24.47
N ALA A 175 -6.25 -12.10 24.21
CA ALA A 175 -6.01 -13.44 23.72
C ALA A 175 -5.55 -13.41 22.24
N ASN A 176 -4.26 -13.67 22.01
CA ASN A 176 -3.67 -13.92 20.69
C ASN A 176 -4.09 -15.26 20.06
N HIS A 177 -5.12 -15.91 20.61
CA HIS A 177 -5.59 -17.22 20.16
C HIS A 177 -7.09 -17.13 19.80
N PRO A 178 -7.41 -16.87 18.52
CA PRO A 178 -8.79 -16.94 18.05
C PRO A 178 -9.27 -18.39 18.08
N SER A 179 -10.58 -18.59 18.24
CA SER A 179 -11.20 -19.91 18.10
C SER A 179 -11.00 -20.47 16.69
N GLU A 180 -11.05 -21.81 16.56
CA GLU A 180 -10.91 -22.54 15.27
C GLU A 180 -11.90 -22.04 14.19
N GLU A 181 -13.12 -21.64 14.58
CA GLU A 181 -14.12 -21.09 13.65
C GLU A 181 -13.71 -19.71 13.11
N VAL A 182 -13.16 -18.83 13.96
CA VAL A 182 -12.66 -17.52 13.53
C VAL A 182 -11.48 -17.68 12.56
N ARG A 183 -10.60 -18.67 12.78
CA ARG A 183 -9.50 -18.98 11.85
C ARG A 183 -9.97 -19.48 10.49
N LYS A 184 -11.04 -20.29 10.44
CA LYS A 184 -11.60 -20.80 9.16
C LYS A 184 -12.28 -19.72 8.32
N LEU A 185 -12.77 -18.66 8.97
CA LEU A 185 -13.45 -17.52 8.33
C LEU A 185 -12.51 -16.33 8.08
N ASP A 186 -11.26 -16.39 8.56
CA ASP A 186 -10.28 -15.32 8.44
C ASP A 186 -9.79 -15.21 6.98
N PRO A 187 -10.13 -14.13 6.25
CA PRO A 187 -9.71 -13.95 4.87
C PRO A 187 -8.20 -13.71 4.72
N PHE A 188 -7.49 -13.47 5.83
CA PHE A 188 -6.05 -13.23 5.85
C PHE A 188 -5.26 -14.42 6.41
N ALA A 189 -5.92 -15.54 6.74
CA ALA A 189 -5.26 -16.79 7.06
C ALA A 189 -4.92 -17.59 5.77
N PRO A 190 -3.85 -18.41 5.79
CA PRO A 190 -3.55 -19.31 4.68
C PRO A 190 -4.63 -20.41 4.53
N PRO A 191 -4.84 -20.95 3.31
CA PRO A 191 -4.08 -20.72 2.09
C PRO A 191 -4.43 -19.40 1.38
N TYR A 192 -3.41 -18.66 0.95
CA TYR A 192 -3.59 -17.40 0.23
C TYR A 192 -3.97 -17.64 -1.24
N VAL A 193 -4.82 -16.77 -1.78
CA VAL A 193 -5.13 -16.75 -3.23
C VAL A 193 -3.88 -16.27 -3.99
N PRO A 194 -3.31 -17.06 -4.92
CA PRO A 194 -2.03 -16.75 -5.54
C PRO A 194 -1.95 -15.38 -6.23
N ASN A 195 -3.03 -14.95 -6.90
CA ASN A 195 -3.07 -13.67 -7.61
C ASN A 195 -3.29 -12.47 -6.67
N ILE A 196 -3.74 -12.70 -5.44
CA ILE A 196 -3.91 -11.66 -4.42
C ILE A 196 -2.62 -11.48 -3.61
N LEU A 197 -1.85 -12.55 -3.42
CA LEU A 197 -0.59 -12.53 -2.68
C LEU A 197 0.47 -11.74 -3.45
N LEU A 198 0.88 -10.60 -2.91
CA LEU A 198 1.99 -9.79 -3.45
C LEU A 198 3.35 -10.26 -2.94
N GLY A 199 3.40 -10.81 -1.73
CA GLY A 199 4.61 -11.37 -1.14
C GLY A 199 4.52 -11.48 0.38
N THR A 200 5.60 -11.94 0.99
CA THR A 200 5.78 -12.00 2.44
C THR A 200 6.96 -11.12 2.84
N LEU A 201 6.85 -10.43 3.97
CA LEU A 201 7.94 -9.68 4.57
C LEU A 201 8.37 -10.43 5.82
N GLN A 202 9.65 -10.78 5.89
CA GLN A 202 10.26 -11.36 7.09
C GLN A 202 11.42 -10.46 7.49
N ASP A 203 11.52 -10.20 8.78
CA ASP A 203 12.63 -9.47 9.36
C ASP A 203 13.48 -10.47 10.14
N GLU A 204 14.74 -10.67 9.73
CA GLU A 204 15.63 -11.64 10.39
C GLU A 204 15.94 -11.25 11.84
N ASN A 205 15.72 -9.98 12.20
CA ASN A 205 15.98 -9.45 13.54
C ASN A 205 14.73 -9.40 14.43
N ASN A 206 13.53 -9.66 13.89
CA ASN A 206 12.27 -9.52 14.63
C ASN A 206 11.36 -10.75 14.45
N ASP A 207 10.67 -11.17 15.50
CA ASP A 207 9.68 -12.27 15.48
C ASP A 207 8.35 -11.90 14.75
N ALA A 208 8.38 -10.93 13.83
CA ALA A 208 7.20 -10.42 13.13
C ALA A 208 7.27 -10.72 11.63
N ASP A 209 6.55 -11.76 11.22
CA ASP A 209 6.28 -12.06 9.81
C ASP A 209 5.03 -11.33 9.31
N TYR A 210 5.08 -10.83 8.08
CA TYR A 210 3.94 -10.21 7.41
C TYR A 210 3.65 -10.84 6.05
N VAL A 211 2.40 -10.73 5.65
CA VAL A 211 1.93 -11.03 4.30
C VAL A 211 1.34 -9.78 3.67
N VAL A 212 1.69 -9.51 2.41
CA VAL A 212 1.16 -8.39 1.65
C VAL A 212 0.16 -8.92 0.63
N LEU A 213 -1.08 -8.46 0.71
CA LEU A 213 -2.20 -8.95 -0.08
C LEU A 213 -2.86 -7.77 -0.81
N LEU A 214 -3.30 -7.98 -2.05
CA LEU A 214 -4.23 -7.04 -2.69
C LEU A 214 -5.56 -7.02 -1.94
N ASN A 215 -6.21 -5.86 -1.86
CA ASN A 215 -7.56 -5.82 -1.32
C ASN A 215 -8.52 -6.51 -2.32
N LYS A 216 -9.12 -7.62 -1.90
CA LYS A 216 -10.08 -8.40 -2.70
C LYS A 216 -11.28 -7.57 -3.16
N TYR A 217 -11.75 -6.63 -2.33
CA TYR A 217 -12.90 -5.77 -2.61
C TYR A 217 -12.43 -4.33 -2.80
N SER A 218 -11.75 -4.10 -3.91
CA SER A 218 -11.01 -2.86 -4.14
C SER A 218 -11.90 -1.78 -4.75
N VAL A 219 -11.99 -0.63 -4.06
CA VAL A 219 -12.63 0.59 -4.59
C VAL A 219 -11.60 1.52 -5.23
N VAL A 220 -10.37 1.51 -4.70
CA VAL A 220 -9.23 2.30 -5.19
C VAL A 220 -8.23 1.36 -5.85
N PRO A 221 -7.87 1.52 -7.14
CA PRO A 221 -6.92 0.65 -7.82
C PRO A 221 -5.62 0.50 -7.03
N HIS A 222 -5.03 -0.70 -7.06
CA HIS A 222 -3.78 -1.00 -6.34
C HIS A 222 -3.82 -0.76 -4.82
N HIS A 223 -5.00 -0.74 -4.20
CA HIS A 223 -5.15 -0.87 -2.75
C HIS A 223 -4.65 -2.25 -2.29
N PHE A 224 -3.66 -2.26 -1.40
CA PHE A 224 -3.15 -3.47 -0.77
C PHE A 224 -3.12 -3.34 0.75
N VAL A 225 -3.00 -4.48 1.43
CA VAL A 225 -2.94 -4.60 2.88
C VAL A 225 -1.68 -5.35 3.30
N MET A 226 -1.09 -4.93 4.42
CA MET A 226 -0.01 -5.64 5.12
C MET A 226 -0.62 -6.26 6.38
N VAL A 227 -0.63 -7.58 6.45
CA VAL A 227 -1.25 -8.35 7.54
C VAL A 227 -0.15 -9.08 8.31
N THR A 228 -0.27 -9.17 9.64
CA THR A 228 0.60 -10.08 10.40
C THR A 228 0.33 -11.53 9.95
N LYS A 229 1.37 -12.33 9.74
CA LYS A 229 1.19 -13.72 9.27
C LYS A 229 0.51 -14.59 10.32
N GLU A 230 0.88 -14.39 11.59
CA GLU A 230 0.14 -14.94 12.72
C GLU A 230 -1.02 -14.01 13.09
N PHE A 231 -2.10 -14.60 13.60
CA PHE A 231 -3.22 -13.81 14.08
C PHE A 231 -2.78 -12.94 15.25
N ARG A 232 -2.92 -11.63 15.08
CA ARG A 232 -2.90 -10.64 16.16
C ARG A 232 -4.19 -9.84 16.10
N ALA A 233 -4.69 -9.39 17.24
CA ALA A 233 -5.94 -8.64 17.27
C ALA A 233 -5.76 -7.23 16.65
N GLN A 234 -6.72 -6.80 15.84
CA GLN A 234 -6.83 -5.44 15.28
C GLN A 234 -7.04 -4.36 16.37
N THR A 235 -7.33 -4.78 17.60
CA THR A 235 -7.39 -3.91 18.79
C THR A 235 -6.02 -3.67 19.42
N SER A 236 -4.98 -4.39 18.99
CA SER A 236 -3.62 -4.22 19.51
C SER A 236 -2.93 -3.01 18.85
N PRO A 237 -2.10 -2.25 19.61
CA PRO A 237 -1.36 -1.12 19.07
C PRO A 237 -0.33 -1.57 18.04
N LEU A 238 0.09 -0.64 17.16
CA LEU A 238 1.21 -0.87 16.26
C LEU A 238 2.50 -1.04 17.07
N MET A 239 3.25 -2.09 16.76
CA MET A 239 4.57 -2.38 17.32
C MET A 239 5.63 -1.73 16.44
N PRO A 240 6.87 -1.55 16.95
CA PRO A 240 7.94 -0.94 16.17
C PRO A 240 8.14 -1.58 14.78
N PRO A 241 8.14 -2.93 14.63
CA PRO A 241 8.27 -3.55 13.30
C PRO A 241 7.12 -3.22 12.35
N ASP A 242 5.89 -3.03 12.85
CA ASP A 242 4.73 -2.68 12.01
C ASP A 242 4.95 -1.30 11.37
N LEU A 243 5.44 -0.35 12.15
CA LEU A 243 5.69 1.03 11.71
C LEU A 243 6.86 1.09 10.73
N VAL A 244 7.95 0.38 11.02
CA VAL A 244 9.13 0.32 10.15
C VAL A 244 8.76 -0.29 8.80
N GLN A 245 8.08 -1.44 8.78
CA GLN A 245 7.67 -2.09 7.53
C GLN A 245 6.70 -1.22 6.73
N ALA A 246 5.74 -0.58 7.39
CA ALA A 246 4.82 0.34 6.72
C ALA A 246 5.56 1.52 6.08
N TYR A 247 6.51 2.13 6.79
CA TYR A 247 7.29 3.24 6.27
C TYR A 247 8.20 2.82 5.11
N LEU A 248 8.83 1.64 5.19
CA LEU A 248 9.64 1.08 4.11
C LEU A 248 8.82 0.82 2.84
N LEU A 249 7.57 0.36 2.97
CA LEU A 249 6.66 0.19 1.82
C LEU A 249 6.30 1.54 1.18
N LEU A 250 6.08 2.59 1.97
CA LEU A 250 5.86 3.94 1.46
C LEU A 250 7.11 4.49 0.73
N LEU A 251 8.31 4.24 1.28
CA LEU A 251 9.58 4.60 0.64
C LEU A 251 9.77 3.85 -0.69
N ALA A 252 9.46 2.54 -0.73
CA ALA A 252 9.53 1.73 -1.93
C ALA A 252 8.56 2.23 -3.01
N ALA A 253 7.34 2.60 -2.63
CA ALA A 253 6.36 3.21 -3.53
C ALA A 253 6.89 4.53 -4.12
N ARG A 254 7.46 5.41 -3.28
CA ARG A 254 8.08 6.66 -3.75
C ARG A 254 9.25 6.42 -4.72
N LYS A 255 10.11 5.44 -4.44
CA LYS A 255 11.21 5.03 -5.35
C LYS A 255 10.68 4.52 -6.69
N ALA A 256 9.50 3.90 -6.71
CA ALA A 256 8.79 3.48 -7.93
C ALA A 256 7.97 4.61 -8.59
N ASN A 257 8.19 5.87 -8.21
CA ASN A 257 7.44 7.04 -8.65
C ASN A 257 5.92 6.94 -8.43
N LYS A 258 5.51 6.24 -7.37
CA LYS A 258 4.13 6.20 -6.88
C LYS A 258 4.04 6.95 -5.56
N ARG A 259 2.85 7.43 -5.22
CA ARG A 259 2.56 8.08 -3.95
C ARG A 259 1.49 7.27 -3.25
N TYR A 260 1.75 6.93 -2.00
CA TYR A 260 0.86 6.14 -1.17
C TYR A 260 0.75 6.77 0.20
N MET A 261 -0.36 6.49 0.87
CA MET A 261 -0.48 6.62 2.32
C MET A 261 -0.81 5.26 2.93
N ALA A 262 -0.40 5.07 4.18
CA ALA A 262 -0.79 3.93 4.99
C ALA A 262 -1.82 4.36 6.04
N PHE A 263 -2.71 3.47 6.43
CA PHE A 263 -3.63 3.71 7.53
C PHE A 263 -3.95 2.44 8.32
N TYR A 264 -4.31 2.65 9.59
CA TYR A 264 -4.67 1.60 10.53
C TYR A 264 -5.91 2.00 11.31
N ASN A 265 -6.89 1.09 11.41
CA ASN A 265 -8.12 1.27 12.17
C ASN A 265 -8.01 0.42 13.44
N CYS A 266 -7.69 1.03 14.59
CA CYS A 266 -7.49 0.32 15.85
C CYS A 266 -8.72 0.41 16.76
N GLY A 267 -9.25 -0.73 17.20
CA GLY A 267 -10.37 -0.77 18.14
C GLY A 267 -11.76 -0.84 17.48
N LYS A 268 -12.77 -1.19 18.28
CA LYS A 268 -14.12 -1.51 17.80
C LYS A 268 -14.81 -0.33 17.08
N ASN A 269 -14.52 0.90 17.49
CA ASN A 269 -15.20 2.10 16.97
C ASN A 269 -14.39 2.80 15.87
N SER A 270 -13.32 2.18 15.36
CA SER A 270 -12.41 2.79 14.39
C SER A 270 -12.82 2.61 12.92
N GLY A 271 -13.88 1.84 12.65
CA GLY A 271 -14.28 1.43 11.30
C GLY A 271 -13.47 0.25 10.74
N ALA A 272 -12.94 -0.61 11.62
CA ALA A 272 -12.22 -1.82 11.24
C ALA A 272 -13.20 -2.96 10.89
N SER A 273 -13.06 -3.55 9.70
CA SER A 273 -13.96 -4.62 9.23
C SER A 273 -13.44 -6.05 9.48
N GLN A 274 -12.19 -6.22 9.90
CA GLN A 274 -11.55 -7.53 10.11
C GLN A 274 -10.81 -7.54 11.46
N PRO A 275 -10.92 -8.63 12.24
CA PRO A 275 -10.32 -8.72 13.57
C PRO A 275 -8.82 -9.05 13.53
N HIS A 276 -8.31 -9.58 12.42
CA HIS A 276 -6.89 -9.87 12.24
C HIS A 276 -6.14 -8.60 11.86
N LYS A 277 -5.06 -8.30 12.60
CA LYS A 277 -4.21 -7.12 12.47
C LYS A 277 -3.70 -6.88 11.05
N HIS A 278 -4.11 -5.77 10.47
CA HIS A 278 -3.71 -5.35 9.14
C HIS A 278 -3.60 -3.82 9.01
N LEU A 279 -2.59 -3.37 8.29
CA LEU A 279 -2.46 -1.99 7.81
C LEU A 279 -2.86 -1.94 6.33
N GLN A 280 -3.43 -0.82 5.91
CA GLN A 280 -3.96 -0.64 4.56
C GLN A 280 -3.20 0.46 3.84
N PHE A 281 -3.00 0.30 2.53
CA PHE A 281 -2.22 1.20 1.70
C PHE A 281 -3.01 1.55 0.45
N ILE A 282 -3.20 2.84 0.22
CA ILE A 282 -3.88 3.34 -0.97
C ILE A 282 -3.00 4.35 -1.71
N PRO A 283 -3.07 4.38 -3.05
CA PRO A 283 -2.45 5.44 -3.80
C PRO A 283 -3.12 6.78 -3.49
N VAL A 284 -2.33 7.86 -3.54
CA VAL A 284 -2.79 9.23 -3.35
C VAL A 284 -2.16 10.12 -4.41
N ASP A 285 -2.79 11.26 -4.67
CA ASP A 285 -2.24 12.27 -5.59
C ASP A 285 -0.96 12.89 -5.03
N ASP A 286 -0.25 13.67 -5.86
CA ASP A 286 1.00 14.36 -5.48
C ASP A 286 0.85 15.24 -4.23
N GLY A 287 -0.32 15.84 -4.05
CA GLY A 287 -0.66 16.64 -2.87
C GLY A 287 -0.86 15.83 -1.59
N GLY A 288 -0.88 14.49 -1.66
CA GLY A 288 -1.30 13.62 -0.56
C GLY A 288 -2.80 13.75 -0.25
N PRO A 289 -3.28 13.03 0.78
CA PRO A 289 -4.67 13.15 1.21
C PRO A 289 -4.96 14.57 1.75
N PRO A 290 -6.22 15.03 1.76
CA PRO A 290 -6.57 16.37 2.24
C PRO A 290 -5.97 16.74 3.61
N ILE A 291 -5.92 15.81 4.57
CA ILE A 291 -5.33 16.07 5.90
C ILE A 291 -3.82 16.37 5.84
N GLU A 292 -3.10 15.77 4.89
CA GLU A 292 -1.66 16.00 4.68
C GLU A 292 -1.42 17.44 4.21
N ARG A 293 -2.30 17.97 3.35
CA ARG A 293 -2.23 19.36 2.87
C ARG A 293 -2.43 20.35 4.01
N LEU A 294 -3.29 20.04 4.96
CA LEU A 294 -3.49 20.85 6.17
C LEU A 294 -2.27 20.76 7.09
N ALA A 295 -1.75 19.55 7.31
CA ALA A 295 -0.57 19.32 8.14
C ALA A 295 0.63 20.09 7.64
N ARG A 296 0.91 20.10 6.33
CA ARG A 296 2.00 20.88 5.72
C ARG A 296 1.87 22.40 5.91
N LYS A 297 0.64 22.92 5.94
CA LYS A 297 0.37 24.35 6.16
C LYS A 297 0.55 24.77 7.63
N ALA A 298 0.50 23.83 8.57
CA ALA A 298 0.65 24.12 9.98
C ALA A 298 2.05 24.69 10.28
N LYS A 299 2.10 25.87 10.90
CA LYS A 299 3.33 26.49 11.38
C LYS A 299 3.61 25.96 12.79
N LEU A 300 4.77 25.32 12.95
CA LEU A 300 5.18 24.75 14.23
C LEU A 300 6.15 25.71 14.90
N GLU A 301 5.88 26.08 16.15
CA GLU A 301 6.79 26.88 16.98
C GLU A 301 8.03 26.07 17.37
N VAL A 302 7.82 24.78 17.68
CA VAL A 302 8.87 23.83 18.05
C VAL A 302 8.80 22.62 17.13
N SER A 303 9.88 22.35 16.39
CA SER A 303 10.02 21.14 15.57
C SER A 303 10.22 19.90 16.45
N GLY A 304 9.77 18.74 15.96
CA GLY A 304 9.99 17.46 16.65
C GLY A 304 9.08 17.25 17.87
N ARG A 305 7.97 17.99 17.96
CA ARG A 305 6.92 17.75 18.95
C ARG A 305 5.57 17.47 18.27
N PRO A 306 4.69 16.69 18.92
CA PRO A 306 3.31 16.59 18.51
C PRO A 306 2.62 17.96 18.45
N PHE A 307 1.68 18.11 17.53
CA PHE A 307 0.83 19.29 17.40
C PHE A 307 -0.59 18.89 16.96
N SER A 308 -1.53 19.83 17.05
CA SER A 308 -2.89 19.66 16.55
C SER A 308 -3.19 20.66 15.43
N ILE A 309 -3.98 20.23 14.45
CA ILE A 309 -4.49 21.07 13.37
C ILE A 309 -5.79 21.72 13.89
N SER A 310 -5.72 23.00 14.24
CA SER A 310 -6.81 23.74 14.86
C SER A 310 -8.03 23.98 13.95
N SER A 311 -7.86 23.89 12.63
CA SER A 311 -8.97 24.01 11.68
C SER A 311 -9.87 22.76 11.64
N LEU A 312 -9.47 21.65 12.26
CA LEU A 312 -10.27 20.42 12.29
C LEU A 312 -11.24 20.45 13.48
N PRO A 313 -12.51 20.05 13.29
CA PRO A 313 -13.56 20.16 14.32
C PRO A 313 -13.53 19.01 15.36
N TYR A 314 -12.45 18.23 15.39
CA TYR A 314 -12.26 17.06 16.24
C TYR A 314 -10.81 17.00 16.75
N ALA A 315 -10.60 16.28 17.84
CA ALA A 315 -9.28 16.02 18.39
C ALA A 315 -8.40 15.30 17.35
N ASN A 316 -7.21 15.83 17.12
CA ASN A 316 -6.24 15.25 16.21
C ASN A 316 -4.84 15.49 16.74
N HIS A 317 -4.01 14.45 16.69
CA HIS A 317 -2.65 14.47 17.18
C HIS A 317 -1.73 14.14 16.02
N VAL A 318 -0.85 15.07 15.67
CA VAL A 318 -0.01 14.99 14.48
C VAL A 318 1.45 15.15 14.87
N PHE A 319 2.31 14.34 14.26
CA PHE A 319 3.75 14.50 14.34
C PHE A 319 4.32 14.69 12.93
N ARG A 320 5.23 15.67 12.78
CA ARG A 320 5.95 15.93 11.52
C ARG A 320 7.36 15.34 11.62
N PHE A 321 7.72 14.44 10.70
CA PHE A 321 9.02 13.81 10.71
C PHE A 321 10.14 14.82 10.36
N PRO A 322 11.27 14.82 11.11
CA PRO A 322 12.40 15.67 10.82
C PRO A 322 13.23 15.09 9.66
N VAL A 323 13.26 15.78 8.51
CA VAL A 323 14.04 15.42 7.29
C VAL A 323 13.51 14.15 6.59
N PRO A 324 13.58 14.03 5.25
CA PRO A 324 13.11 12.80 4.62
C PRO A 324 13.98 11.60 5.04
N LEU A 325 13.36 10.66 5.76
CA LEU A 325 13.94 9.42 6.32
C LEU A 325 14.36 8.37 5.25
N SER A 326 14.69 8.83 4.04
CA SER A 326 14.83 8.00 2.83
C SER A 326 16.05 7.09 2.85
N ASP A 327 17.08 7.53 3.56
CA ASP A 327 18.42 6.91 3.61
C ASP A 327 18.71 6.26 4.96
N SER A 328 17.72 6.25 5.86
CA SER A 328 17.82 5.64 7.18
C SER A 328 17.83 4.11 7.09
N SER A 329 18.64 3.46 7.94
CA SER A 329 18.52 2.01 8.15
C SER A 329 17.21 1.65 8.86
N PRO A 330 16.74 0.39 8.80
CA PRO A 330 15.56 -0.04 9.55
C PRO A 330 15.62 0.30 11.05
N ASP A 331 16.76 0.09 11.70
CA ASP A 331 16.95 0.40 13.13
C ASP A 331 16.82 1.91 13.40
N GLN A 332 17.41 2.75 12.53
CA GLN A 332 17.27 4.20 12.63
C GLN A 332 15.82 4.65 12.38
N LEU A 333 15.12 4.01 11.45
CA LEU A 333 13.69 4.28 11.22
C LEU A 333 12.87 3.96 12.46
N GLU A 334 13.19 2.87 13.15
CA GLU A 334 12.53 2.51 14.40
C GLU A 334 12.68 3.60 15.45
N GLU A 335 13.91 4.04 15.71
CA GLU A 335 14.24 5.10 16.66
C GLU A 335 13.55 6.44 16.32
N LEU A 336 13.30 6.70 15.04
CA LEU A 336 12.72 7.96 14.57
C LEU A 336 11.18 7.94 14.49
N ILE A 337 10.57 6.76 14.33
CA ILE A 337 9.12 6.64 14.09
C ILE A 337 8.37 6.15 15.32
N PHE A 338 8.98 5.26 16.12
CA PHE A 338 8.29 4.66 17.27
C PHE A 338 8.08 5.63 18.44
N PRO A 339 9.06 6.45 18.88
CA PRO A 339 8.81 7.40 19.97
C PRO A 339 7.70 8.42 19.66
N PRO A 340 7.62 9.01 18.45
CA PRO A 340 6.48 9.83 18.06
C PRO A 340 5.15 9.08 18.13
N PHE A 341 5.09 7.82 17.66
CA PHE A 341 3.86 7.02 17.74
C PHE A 341 3.39 6.87 19.18
N LEU A 342 4.29 6.55 20.12
CA LEU A 342 3.95 6.45 21.54
C LEU A 342 3.46 7.78 22.11
N SER A 343 4.16 8.89 21.82
CA SER A 343 3.72 10.21 22.29
C SER A 343 2.33 10.59 21.78
N LEU A 344 2.03 10.29 20.52
CA LEU A 344 0.71 10.50 19.94
C LEU A 344 -0.35 9.58 20.56
N LEU A 345 0.01 8.34 20.90
CA LEU A 345 -0.89 7.39 21.56
C LEU A 345 -1.22 7.84 22.99
N ASP A 346 -0.25 8.38 23.72
CA ASP A 346 -0.46 8.97 25.04
C ASP A 346 -1.42 10.17 24.96
N LEU A 347 -1.30 11.00 23.93
CA LEU A 347 -2.24 12.11 23.68
C LEU A 347 -3.65 11.61 23.34
N VAL A 348 -3.79 10.51 22.60
CA VAL A 348 -5.08 9.85 22.36
C VAL A 348 -5.70 9.40 23.68
N ILE A 349 -4.94 8.70 24.52
CA ILE A 349 -5.42 8.23 25.83
C ILE A 349 -5.80 9.41 26.71
N SER A 350 -4.97 10.45 26.77
CA SER A 350 -5.25 11.69 27.50
C SER A 350 -6.55 12.33 27.03
N THR A 351 -6.76 12.44 25.71
CA THR A 351 -7.99 13.02 25.13
C THR A 351 -9.22 12.24 25.53
N VAL A 352 -9.17 10.91 25.38
CA VAL A 352 -10.27 10.01 25.71
C VAL A 352 -10.64 10.08 27.19
N ARG A 353 -9.65 10.20 28.08
CA ARG A 353 -9.89 10.31 29.54
C ARG A 353 -10.62 11.59 29.96
N HIS A 354 -10.60 12.63 29.14
CA HIS A 354 -11.30 13.89 29.41
C HIS A 354 -12.72 13.93 28.81
N ASP A 355 -13.12 12.93 28.02
CA ASP A 355 -14.48 12.82 27.50
C ASP A 355 -15.34 11.95 28.44
N PRO A 356 -16.25 12.55 29.24
CA PRO A 356 -17.09 11.79 30.17
C PRO A 356 -18.11 10.89 29.47
N THR A 357 -18.35 11.10 28.17
CA THR A 357 -19.29 10.32 27.36
C THR A 357 -18.62 9.19 26.59
N TYR A 358 -17.29 9.02 26.76
CA TYR A 358 -16.55 8.00 26.03
C TYR A 358 -16.94 6.58 26.50
N PRO A 359 -17.18 5.64 25.57
CA PRO A 359 -17.50 4.26 25.91
C PRO A 359 -16.41 3.59 26.77
N SER A 360 -16.81 2.83 27.80
CA SER A 360 -15.85 2.07 28.60
C SER A 360 -15.13 1.01 27.76
N GLY A 361 -13.82 0.86 27.96
CA GLY A 361 -13.00 -0.15 27.29
C GLY A 361 -11.68 0.39 26.76
N THR A 362 -11.07 -0.33 25.83
CA THR A 362 -9.85 0.12 25.16
C THR A 362 -10.17 1.24 24.17
N PRO A 363 -9.40 2.35 24.18
CA PRO A 363 -9.60 3.43 23.23
C PRO A 363 -9.51 2.94 21.79
N SER A 364 -10.47 3.38 20.96
CA SER A 364 -10.40 3.24 19.51
C SER A 364 -9.74 4.46 18.89
N TYR A 365 -8.92 4.28 17.87
CA TYR A 365 -8.25 5.36 17.16
C TYR A 365 -7.91 4.99 15.72
N ASN A 366 -7.76 6.01 14.89
CA ASN A 366 -7.23 5.86 13.54
C ASN A 366 -5.78 6.33 13.49
N VAL A 367 -4.95 5.61 12.76
CA VAL A 367 -3.61 6.04 12.37
C VAL A 367 -3.61 6.31 10.87
N ILE A 368 -3.02 7.44 10.47
CA ILE A 368 -2.69 7.76 9.08
C ILE A 368 -1.19 8.04 9.05
N LEU A 369 -0.47 7.37 8.16
CA LEU A 369 0.98 7.50 8.03
C LEU A 369 1.32 7.86 6.58
N THR A 370 2.03 8.97 6.42
CA THR A 370 2.68 9.38 5.17
C THR A 370 4.18 9.42 5.38
N LEU A 371 4.92 9.81 4.34
CA LEU A 371 6.37 9.99 4.46
C LEU A 371 6.75 11.25 5.27
N GLU A 372 5.81 12.18 5.48
CA GLU A 372 6.05 13.48 6.12
C GLU A 372 5.39 13.58 7.50
N HIS A 373 4.24 12.94 7.69
CA HIS A 373 3.47 13.05 8.92
C HIS A 373 2.92 11.71 9.40
N MET A 374 2.75 11.61 10.72
CA MET A 374 1.94 10.59 11.37
C MET A 374 0.77 11.27 12.08
N HIS A 375 -0.44 10.78 11.87
CA HIS A 375 -1.65 11.28 12.50
C HIS A 375 -2.29 10.18 13.34
N LEU A 376 -2.63 10.49 14.58
CA LEU A 376 -3.49 9.68 15.44
C LEU A 376 -4.76 10.47 15.76
N ILE A 377 -5.91 9.84 15.51
CA ILE A 377 -7.23 10.44 15.74
C ILE A 377 -8.02 9.56 16.71
N PRO A 378 -8.36 10.02 17.92
CA PRO A 378 -9.23 9.30 18.85
C PRO A 378 -10.64 9.15 18.28
N ARG A 379 -11.22 7.96 18.42
CA ARG A 379 -12.53 7.59 17.86
C ARG A 379 -13.50 7.19 18.94
N ARG A 380 -14.71 7.74 18.87
CA ARG A 380 -15.81 7.43 19.80
C ARG A 380 -16.81 6.45 19.20
N LEU A 381 -17.22 6.65 17.95
CA LEU A 381 -18.22 5.84 17.24
C LEU A 381 -17.72 5.49 15.85
N GLU A 382 -18.14 4.35 15.31
CA GLU A 382 -17.90 4.01 13.89
C GLU A 382 -18.86 4.77 12.96
N PHE A 383 -20.14 4.83 13.34
CA PHE A 383 -21.22 5.35 12.50
C PHE A 383 -21.68 6.72 12.98
N HIS A 384 -21.97 7.59 12.01
CA HIS A 384 -22.71 8.84 12.23
C HIS A 384 -24.12 8.69 11.67
N THR A 385 -25.14 8.92 12.48
CA THR A 385 -26.53 8.93 12.03
C THR A 385 -26.94 10.33 11.63
N ILE A 386 -27.28 10.53 10.35
CA ILE A 386 -27.80 11.80 9.83
C ILE A 386 -29.24 11.98 10.35
N PRO A 387 -29.52 12.95 11.24
CA PRO A 387 -30.79 12.99 11.98
C PRO A 387 -32.03 13.16 11.10
N GLU A 388 -31.91 13.90 9.99
CA GLU A 388 -33.06 14.21 9.11
C GLU A 388 -33.62 12.99 8.38
N ILE A 389 -32.75 12.03 8.04
CA ILE A 389 -33.10 10.88 7.19
C ILE A 389 -32.83 9.53 7.87
N GLY A 390 -32.25 9.52 9.08
CA GLY A 390 -31.91 8.30 9.82
C GLY A 390 -30.83 7.44 9.16
N MET A 391 -30.08 7.99 8.21
CA MET A 391 -29.05 7.27 7.45
C MET A 391 -27.76 7.18 8.25
N GLU A 392 -27.13 6.01 8.28
CA GLU A 392 -25.85 5.79 8.97
C GLU A 392 -24.67 5.81 7.99
N VAL A 393 -23.72 6.70 8.26
CA VAL A 393 -22.47 6.83 7.52
C VAL A 393 -21.34 6.20 8.34
N SER A 394 -20.72 5.14 7.81
CA SER A 394 -19.54 4.51 8.44
C SER A 394 -18.29 5.33 8.15
N VAL A 395 -17.49 5.61 9.19
CA VAL A 395 -16.26 6.38 9.07
C VAL A 395 -15.07 5.56 9.57
N ASN A 396 -14.04 5.45 8.74
CA ASN A 396 -12.74 4.86 9.10
C ASN A 396 -11.61 5.88 8.93
N SER A 397 -10.34 5.45 8.97
CA SER A 397 -9.19 6.36 8.78
C SER A 397 -9.26 7.19 7.49
N LEU A 398 -9.88 6.70 6.40
CA LEU A 398 -9.99 7.46 5.16
C LEU A 398 -10.87 8.69 5.35
N GLY A 399 -11.97 8.59 6.11
CA GLY A 399 -12.81 9.75 6.42
C GLY A 399 -12.02 10.85 7.13
N PHE A 400 -11.17 10.47 8.10
CA PHE A 400 -10.28 11.41 8.79
C PHE A 400 -9.08 11.88 7.94
N ALA A 401 -8.71 11.14 6.91
CA ALA A 401 -7.79 11.61 5.89
C ALA A 401 -8.42 12.68 4.97
N GLY A 402 -9.74 12.88 5.08
CA GLY A 402 -10.56 13.77 4.27
C GLY A 402 -11.14 13.10 3.03
N MET A 403 -11.20 11.77 3.00
CA MET A 403 -11.66 10.94 1.88
C MET A 403 -12.81 10.05 2.34
N LEU A 404 -14.04 10.55 2.22
CA LEU A 404 -15.24 9.81 2.60
C LEU A 404 -15.67 8.85 1.48
N LEU A 405 -16.32 7.75 1.87
CA LEU A 405 -16.85 6.75 0.96
C LEU A 405 -18.35 6.58 1.20
N VAL A 406 -19.14 6.79 0.16
CA VAL A 406 -20.60 6.67 0.18
C VAL A 406 -21.08 5.64 -0.84
N LYS A 407 -22.25 5.06 -0.60
CA LYS A 407 -22.81 3.95 -1.38
C LYS A 407 -23.70 4.40 -2.53
N GLY A 408 -23.98 5.68 -2.70
CA GLY A 408 -24.83 6.18 -3.78
C GLY A 408 -24.99 7.70 -3.77
N ASP A 409 -25.67 8.23 -4.79
CA ASP A 409 -25.86 9.67 -4.97
C ASP A 409 -26.77 10.28 -3.90
N GLU A 410 -27.76 9.54 -3.40
CA GLU A 410 -28.62 10.01 -2.31
C GLU A 410 -27.82 10.24 -1.01
N GLU A 411 -26.93 9.30 -0.68
CA GLU A 411 -26.02 9.42 0.47
C GLU A 411 -24.99 10.53 0.25
N LEU A 412 -24.50 10.72 -0.98
CA LEU A 412 -23.62 11.84 -1.33
C LEU A 412 -24.26 13.18 -1.00
N GLU A 413 -25.49 13.41 -1.44
CA GLU A 413 -26.20 14.68 -1.21
C GLU A 413 -26.57 14.86 0.26
N ALA A 414 -26.92 13.78 0.96
CA ALA A 414 -27.14 13.82 2.41
C ALA A 414 -25.87 14.20 3.19
N VAL A 415 -24.72 13.60 2.85
CA VAL A 415 -23.42 13.92 3.46
C VAL A 415 -23.02 15.37 3.22
N LYS A 416 -23.21 15.88 1.99
CA LYS A 416 -22.96 17.30 1.68
C LYS A 416 -23.87 18.25 2.45
N LYS A 417 -25.13 17.86 2.69
CA LYS A 417 -26.10 18.67 3.43
C LYS A 417 -25.81 18.70 4.94
N GLU A 418 -25.46 17.55 5.53
CA GLU A 418 -25.10 17.45 6.95
C GLU A 418 -23.79 18.17 7.26
N GLY A 419 -22.83 18.12 6.32
CA GLY A 419 -21.48 18.65 6.46
C GLY A 419 -20.50 17.58 6.94
N VAL A 420 -19.39 17.43 6.21
CA VAL A 420 -18.32 16.47 6.52
C VAL A 420 -17.69 16.79 7.87
N SER A 421 -17.45 18.08 8.16
CA SER A 421 -16.92 18.54 9.45
C SER A 421 -17.76 18.03 10.62
N ARG A 422 -19.09 18.11 10.50
CA ARG A 422 -20.03 17.68 11.54
C ARG A 422 -20.07 16.17 11.69
N ILE A 423 -20.07 15.44 10.57
CA ILE A 423 -20.00 13.97 10.57
C ILE A 423 -18.76 13.50 11.32
N LEU A 424 -17.58 14.02 10.94
CA LEU A 424 -16.30 13.65 11.57
C LEU A 424 -16.25 14.04 13.06
N LYS A 425 -16.80 15.20 13.43
CA LYS A 425 -16.96 15.59 14.84
C LYS A 425 -17.86 14.62 15.62
N GLY A 426 -18.95 14.13 14.99
CA GLY A 426 -19.88 13.22 15.63
C GLY A 426 -19.27 11.86 16.00
N VAL A 427 -18.39 11.34 15.15
CA VAL A 427 -17.69 10.04 15.35
C VAL A 427 -16.33 10.15 16.04
N GLY A 428 -15.74 11.34 16.07
CA GLY A 428 -14.50 11.66 16.78
C GLY A 428 -14.73 12.00 18.26
N VAL A 429 -13.67 12.50 18.89
CA VAL A 429 -13.67 13.06 20.25
C VAL A 429 -13.40 14.57 20.16
N GLU A 430 -13.90 15.34 21.12
CA GLU A 430 -13.64 16.77 21.20
C GLU A 430 -12.17 17.07 21.53
N SER A 431 -11.63 18.14 20.94
CA SER A 431 -10.24 18.54 21.17
C SER A 431 -10.07 19.10 22.58
N VAL A 432 -9.06 18.59 23.30
CA VAL A 432 -8.65 19.08 24.62
C VAL A 432 -7.22 19.66 24.59
N HIS A 433 -6.78 20.13 23.43
CA HIS A 433 -5.42 20.60 23.19
C HIS A 433 -4.96 21.64 24.23
N ASP A 434 -5.80 22.63 24.55
CA ASP A 434 -5.47 23.68 25.52
C ASP A 434 -5.20 23.11 26.92
N LEU A 435 -5.96 22.09 27.33
CA LEU A 435 -5.74 21.38 28.61
C LEU A 435 -4.44 20.57 28.60
N GLN A 436 -4.09 19.97 27.45
CA GLN A 436 -2.86 19.20 27.30
C GLN A 436 -1.60 20.09 27.34
N VAL A 437 -1.68 21.29 26.76
CA VAL A 437 -0.58 22.27 26.75
C VAL A 437 -0.41 22.92 28.12
N THR A 438 -1.51 23.26 28.81
CA THR A 438 -1.43 23.81 30.18
C THR A 438 -0.89 22.79 31.18
N GLY A 439 -1.29 21.52 31.11
CA GLY A 439 -0.77 20.46 31.99
C GLY A 439 0.75 20.25 31.91
N THR A 440 1.36 20.51 30.75
CA THR A 440 2.82 20.40 30.55
C THR A 440 3.60 21.64 31.01
N SER A 441 2.94 22.77 31.24
CA SER A 441 3.60 24.02 31.69
C SER A 441 3.72 24.15 33.22
N PHE A 442 3.07 23.26 33.99
CA PHE A 442 3.15 23.22 35.46
C PHE A 442 4.18 22.22 36.01
N GLU A 443 5.04 21.63 35.18
CA GLU A 443 6.09 20.72 35.65
C GLU A 443 7.25 21.49 36.32
N VAL A 444 7.23 21.45 37.67
CA VAL A 444 8.31 21.67 38.64
C VAL A 444 9.15 22.95 38.46
N VAL A 445 8.67 24.03 39.06
CA VAL A 445 9.58 25.05 39.63
C VAL A 445 10.29 24.35 40.80
N PRO A 446 11.63 24.28 40.85
CA PRO A 446 12.31 23.84 42.05
C PRO A 446 11.82 24.72 43.20
N GLN A 447 11.25 24.12 44.25
CA GLN A 447 11.18 24.84 45.52
C GLN A 447 12.62 25.12 45.92
N ASP A 448 13.05 26.36 45.75
CA ASP A 448 14.23 26.86 46.44
C ASP A 448 14.04 26.52 47.90
N SER A 449 14.94 25.68 48.40
CA SER A 449 15.08 25.38 49.81
C SER A 449 15.56 26.65 50.50
N GLU A 450 14.63 27.51 50.88
CA GLU A 450 14.82 28.41 52.02
C GLU A 450 14.52 27.62 53.30
N ASP A 451 15.43 27.80 54.26
CA ASP A 451 15.36 27.44 55.69
C ASP A 451 15.78 26.02 56.12
N LEU A 452 17.11 25.83 56.33
CA LEU A 452 17.73 25.82 57.68
C LEU A 452 19.27 25.71 57.63
#